data_AF-A0A914FDF3-F1
#
_entry.id   AF-A0A914FDF3-F1
#
_cell.length_a   1.000
_cell.length_b   1.000
_cell.length_c   1.000
_cell.angle_alpha   90.00
_cell.angle_beta   90.00
_cell.angle_gamma   90.00
#
_symmetry.space_group_name_H-M   'P 1'
#
loop_
_entity.id
_entity.type
_entity.pdbx_description
1 polymer ?
#
loop_
_entity_poly.entity_id
_entity_poly.type
_entity_poly.pdbx_seq_one_letter_code
_entity_poly.pdbx_strand_id
1 'polypeptide(L)' 'MDMFPVRVLVETVRPQHCITCSHDGQPVVDTYAIVSGHTVLNQLVESVLNALGMPHLIAESRGKLLLEFY' A
#
# COMPACT_ATOMS: atom_id res chain seq x y z
N MET A 1 -21.72 8.45 1.72
CA MET A 1 -20.59 7.51 1.78
C MET A 1 -19.50 8.15 0.96
N ASP A 2 -18.59 8.85 1.62
CA ASP A 2 -17.49 9.50 0.92
C ASP A 2 -16.45 8.42 0.67
N MET A 3 -16.20 8.10 -0.59
CA MET A 3 -15.14 7.18 -1.01
C MET A 3 -14.13 7.96 -1.82
N PHE A 4 -12.85 7.66 -1.64
CA PHE A 4 -11.80 8.29 -2.43
C PHE A 4 -10.90 7.24 -3.09
N PRO A 5 -10.60 7.39 -4.38
CA PRO A 5 -9.66 6.51 -5.07
C PRO A 5 -8.22 6.89 -4.69
N VAL A 6 -7.42 5.89 -4.34
CA VAL A 6 -6.00 6.03 -4.05
C VAL A 6 -5.22 5.24 -5.07
N ARG A 7 -4.26 5.86 -5.76
CA ARG A 7 -3.31 5.12 -6.60
C ARG A 7 -2.31 4.42 -5.69
N VAL A 8 -2.17 3.10 -5.85
CA VAL A 8 -1.40 2.25 -4.96
C VAL A 8 -0.48 1.35 -5.79
N LEU A 9 0.80 1.40 -5.44
CA LEU A 9 1.80 0.44 -5.86
C LEU A 9 2.16 -0.45 -4.66
N VAL A 10 1.93 -1.75 -4.77
CA VAL A 10 2.35 -2.75 -3.78
C VAL A 10 3.58 -3.46 -4.31
N GLU A 11 4.66 -3.41 -3.54
CA GLU A 11 5.93 -4.06 -3.90
C GLU A 11 6.34 -5.07 -2.84
N THR A 12 7.00 -6.14 -3.27
CA THR A 12 7.59 -7.15 -2.38
C THR A 12 9.08 -7.26 -2.61
N VAL A 13 9.86 -7.45 -1.55
CA VAL A 13 11.25 -7.88 -1.68
C VAL A 13 11.28 -9.35 -2.08
N ARG A 14 12.27 -9.75 -2.90
CA ARG A 14 12.47 -11.16 -3.25
C ARG A 14 12.80 -11.95 -1.97
N PRO A 15 12.39 -13.24 -1.88
CA PRO A 15 12.87 -14.11 -0.83
C PRO A 15 14.41 -14.05 -0.80
N GLN A 16 15.02 -13.82 0.37
CA GLN A 16 16.46 -13.61 0.61
C GLN A 16 16.99 -12.17 0.54
N HIS A 17 16.19 -11.16 0.16
CA HIS A 17 16.58 -9.75 0.31
C HIS A 17 16.05 -9.18 1.64
N CYS A 18 16.85 -8.36 2.32
CA CYS A 18 16.44 -7.82 3.62
C CYS A 18 15.41 -6.70 3.43
N ILE A 19 14.26 -6.85 4.10
CA ILE A 19 13.11 -5.94 4.05
C ILE A 19 13.50 -4.51 4.45
N THR A 20 14.54 -4.35 5.28
CA THR A 20 15.00 -3.06 5.82
C THR A 20 16.08 -2.38 4.98
N CYS A 21 16.73 -3.07 4.04
CA CYS A 21 17.87 -2.58 3.27
C CYS A 21 17.71 -2.68 1.76
N SER A 22 16.68 -3.38 1.28
CA SER A 22 16.37 -3.46 -0.14
C SER A 22 15.68 -2.17 -0.59
N HIS A 23 16.32 -1.47 -1.53
CA HIS A 23 15.79 -0.25 -2.15
C HIS A 23 14.88 -0.53 -3.35
N ASP A 24 14.94 -1.75 -3.89
CA ASP A 24 14.18 -2.18 -5.07
C ASP A 24 13.21 -3.30 -4.69
N GLY A 25 11.91 -2.98 -4.72
CA GLY A 25 10.84 -3.96 -4.65
C GLY A 25 10.53 -4.55 -6.03
N GLN A 26 9.90 -5.72 -6.05
CA GLN A 26 9.23 -6.23 -7.24
C GLN A 26 7.76 -5.83 -7.16
N PRO A 27 7.21 -5.10 -8.15
CA PRO A 27 5.82 -4.71 -8.14
C PRO A 27 4.93 -5.94 -8.21
N VAL A 28 4.04 -6.07 -7.23
CA VAL A 28 3.02 -7.12 -7.14
C VAL A 28 1.72 -6.61 -7.74
N VAL A 29 1.36 -5.35 -7.46
CA VAL A 29 0.14 -4.70 -7.92
C VAL A 29 0.41 -3.21 -8.15
N ASP A 30 -0.01 -2.66 -9.29
CA ASP A 30 -0.15 -1.22 -9.53
C ASP A 30 -1.61 -0.97 -9.94
N THR A 31 -2.41 -0.42 -9.02
CA THR A 31 -3.85 -0.23 -9.24
C THR A 31 -4.42 0.88 -8.37
N TYR A 32 -5.72 1.11 -8.47
CA TYR A 32 -6.46 1.99 -7.58
C TYR A 32 -7.20 1.19 -6.51
N ALA A 33 -7.05 1.60 -5.25
CA ALA A 33 -7.88 1.12 -4.15
C ALA A 33 -8.94 2.16 -3.82
N ILE A 34 -10.19 1.73 -3.64
CA ILE A 34 -11.28 2.59 -3.19
C ILE A 34 -11.38 2.45 -1.67
N VAL A 35 -11.12 3.54 -0.96
CA VAL A 35 -11.14 3.58 0.51
C VAL A 35 -12.14 4.63 1.01
N SER A 36 -12.55 4.50 2.27
CA SER A 36 -13.47 5.45 2.92
C SER A 36 -12.79 6.80 3.12
N GLY A 37 -13.48 7.91 2.80
CA GLY A 37 -13.04 9.28 3.07
C GLY A 37 -12.87 9.60 4.56
N HIS A 38 -13.37 8.72 5.44
CA HIS A 38 -13.16 8.80 6.89
C HIS A 38 -11.98 7.94 7.37
N THR A 39 -11.27 7.24 6.48
CA THR A 39 -10.10 6.44 6.84
C THR A 39 -9.01 7.36 7.41
N VAL A 40 -8.60 7.09 8.65
CA VAL A 40 -7.50 7.80 9.30
C VAL A 40 -6.19 7.40 8.63
N LEU A 41 -5.25 8.35 8.47
CA LEU A 41 -4.01 8.12 7.72
C LEU A 41 -3.19 6.93 8.22
N ASN A 42 -3.16 6.69 9.54
CA ASN A 42 -2.45 5.55 10.14
C ASN A 42 -3.09 4.19 9.78
N GLN A 43 -4.37 4.18 9.41
CA GLN A 43 -5.13 3.00 8.97
C GLN A 43 -5.19 2.88 7.45
N LEU A 44 -4.55 3.79 6.71
CA LEU A 44 -4.65 3.84 5.26
C LEU A 44 -4.07 2.58 4.61
N VAL A 45 -2.89 2.14 5.04
CA VAL A 45 -2.22 0.94 4.50
C VAL A 45 -3.09 -0.30 4.71
N GLU A 46 -3.61 -0.47 5.93
CA GLU A 46 -4.53 -1.56 6.28
C GLU A 46 -5.80 -1.52 5.44
N SER A 47 -6.42 -0.34 5.30
CA SER A 47 -7.65 -0.16 4.51
C SER A 47 -7.43 -0.48 3.03
N VAL A 48 -6.31 -0.03 2.48
CA VAL A 48 -5.91 -0.31 1.09
C VAL A 48 -5.67 -1.80 0.87
N LEU A 49 -4.86 -2.46 1.72
CA LEU A 49 -4.56 -3.88 1.56
C LEU A 49 -5.81 -4.75 1.74
N ASN A 50 -6.73 -4.37 2.63
CA ASN A 50 -8.03 -5.01 2.75
C ASN A 50 -8.89 -4.83 1.49
N ALA A 51 -8.96 -3.62 0.94
CA ALA A 51 -9.70 -3.34 -0.29
C ALA A 51 -9.14 -4.10 -1.51
N LEU A 52 -7.83 -4.38 -1.51
CA LEU A 52 -7.16 -5.15 -2.56
C LEU A 52 -7.18 -6.67 -2.31
N GLY A 53 -7.81 -7.15 -1.23
CA GLY A 53 -7.88 -8.58 -0.91
C GLY A 53 -6.55 -9.20 -0.44
N MET A 54 -5.64 -8.38 0.11
CA MET A 54 -4.31 -8.78 0.58
C MET A 54 -4.12 -8.57 2.10
N PRO A 55 -5.03 -9.03 2.98
CA PRO A 55 -4.94 -8.79 4.43
C PRO A 55 -3.71 -9.45 5.07
N HIS A 56 -3.21 -10.54 4.49
CA HIS A 56 -2.04 -11.27 4.99
C HIS A 56 -0.73 -10.47 4.91
N LEU A 57 -0.70 -9.37 4.14
CA LEU A 57 0.48 -8.52 3.99
C LEU A 57 0.54 -7.39 5.04
N ILE A 58 -0.54 -7.11 5.77
CA ILE A 58 -0.67 -5.92 6.62
C ILE A 58 0.44 -5.87 7.68
N ALA A 59 0.70 -6.97 8.40
CA ALA A 59 1.63 -7.00 9.53
C ALA A 59 3.08 -6.67 9.16
N GLU A 60 3.52 -7.06 7.96
CA GLU A 60 4.90 -6.89 7.48
C GLU A 60 5.02 -5.79 6.42
N SER A 61 3.96 -5.02 6.21
CA SER A 61 3.93 -3.94 5.22
C SER A 61 4.49 -2.63 5.78
N ARG A 62 5.02 -1.79 4.88
CA ARG A 62 5.41 -0.41 5.18
C ARG A 62 4.76 0.51 4.16
N GLY A 63 4.06 1.54 4.63
CA GLY A 63 3.48 2.57 3.77
C GLY A 63 4.48 3.67 3.42
N LYS A 64 4.56 4.05 2.15
CA LYS A 64 5.19 5.30 1.69
C LYS A 64 4.13 6.12 0.95
N LEU A 65 4.00 7.39 1.30
CA LEU A 65 3.14 8.34 0.61
C LEU A 65 3.98 9.19 -0.33
N LEU A 66 3.71 9.11 -1.63
CA LEU A 66 4.32 9.97 -2.63
C LEU A 66 3.31 11.06 -3.01
N LEU A 67 3.71 12.32 -2.86
CA LEU A 67 2.94 13.46 -3.31
C LEU A 67 3.58 13.99 -4.59
N GLU A 68 2.86 13.87 -5.71
CA GLU A 68 3.24 14.49 -6.97
C GLU A 68 2.58 15.87 -7.06
N PHE A 69 3.40 16.91 -7.07
CA PHE A 69 2.97 18.29 -7.31
C PHE A 69 3.33 18.66 -8.75
N TYR A 70 2.35 19.16 -9.51
CA TYR A 70 2.53 19.68 -10.87
C TYR A 70 2.64 21.20 -10.87
#